data_AF-A0A914QRB7-F1
#
_entry.id   AF-A0A914QRB7-F1
#
_cell.length_a   1.000
_cell.length_b   1.000
_cell.length_c   1.000
_cell.angle_alpha   90.00
_cell.angle_beta   90.00
_cell.angle_gamma   90.00
#
_symmetry.space_group_name_H-M   'P 1'
#
loop_
_entity.id
_entity.type
_entity.pdbx_description
1 polymer ?
#
loop_
_entity_poly.entity_id
_entity_poly.type
_entity_poly.pdbx_seq_one_letter_code
_entity_poly.pdbx_strand_id
1 'polypeptide(L)'
;MYQDLTEAYNTQNDDDPLPVKQVKQMYKQCLKDKRNWDTAVGNGTLIKTIIEDFMNVTELTFPLFSELNSTLPDWPNRELMSSAIGYLKGQHGIDTLLSSAVETNNYNPNGHLPYTFNFHLPSLSLDYRIYHKKSWKEKGRGKLQKMIYSLFTRYGKIMDIETNEMDIKKAVKEIVKFEELIANKFRSKADSMNLMSLDDLNQTYPSFDFTNYITFATINADPKVFDKITNPNYQYNILYPTEFEELVDYIGENFDGKFSTNFFGNYIYYRLLRNYKDYFPSFVSLPKIDDEFSGIIDEEDELQSDAVFESDSIKSECYKNVAQLKYANFRIYVENQCLMEFHG
;
A
#
# COMPACT_ATOMS: atom_id res chain seq x y z
N MET A 1 -3.02 16.57 24.66
CA MET A 1 -1.81 16.33 25.47
C MET A 1 -0.62 16.09 24.53
N TYR A 2 -0.30 17.07 23.69
CA TYR A 2 1.03 17.22 23.10
C TYR A 2 1.51 18.53 23.74
N GLN A 3 2.44 18.47 24.68
CA GLN A 3 3.22 19.67 24.99
C GLN A 3 3.90 20.10 23.70
N ASP A 4 4.07 21.41 23.51
CA ASP A 4 4.58 21.95 22.26
C ASP A 4 6.06 21.57 22.09
N LEU A 5 6.32 20.39 21.54
CA LEU A 5 7.67 19.91 21.23
C LEU A 5 8.27 20.65 20.03
N THR A 6 7.58 21.63 19.45
CA THR A 6 7.97 22.28 18.19
C THR A 6 9.38 22.85 18.30
N GLU A 7 9.74 23.40 19.47
CA GLU A 7 11.09 23.87 19.76
C GLU A 7 12.11 22.72 19.71
N ALA A 8 11.82 21.59 20.35
CA ALA A 8 12.70 20.42 20.36
C ALA A 8 12.99 19.87 18.95
N TYR A 9 11.99 19.87 18.04
CA TYR A 9 12.20 19.45 16.66
C TYR A 9 12.90 20.51 15.79
N ASN A 10 12.73 21.79 16.12
CA ASN A 10 13.35 22.88 15.37
C ASN A 10 14.82 23.11 15.77
N THR A 11 15.18 22.85 17.03
CA THR A 11 16.54 23.00 17.53
C THR A 11 17.41 21.84 17.07
N GLN A 12 18.45 22.15 16.30
CA GLN A 12 19.44 21.17 15.84
C GLN A 12 20.59 21.15 16.83
N ASN A 13 20.90 19.98 17.40
CA ASN A 13 22.05 19.79 18.25
C ASN A 13 23.05 18.88 17.51
N ASP A 14 24.28 19.33 17.38
CA ASP A 14 25.34 18.57 16.70
C ASP A 14 25.71 17.29 17.45
N ASP A 15 25.39 17.22 18.75
CA ASP A 15 25.56 16.03 19.58
C ASP A 15 24.41 15.02 19.46
N ASP A 16 23.31 15.37 18.75
CA ASP A 16 22.21 14.44 18.53
C ASP A 16 22.71 13.20 17.76
N PRO A 17 22.30 11.98 18.15
CA PRO A 17 22.58 10.80 17.36
C PRO A 17 21.87 10.91 16.00
N LEU A 18 22.44 10.27 14.97
CA LEU A 18 21.93 10.36 13.60
C LEU A 18 20.41 10.09 13.47
N PRO A 19 19.81 9.08 14.13
CA PRO A 19 18.37 8.87 14.04
C PRO A 19 17.52 10.04 14.55
N VAL A 20 17.98 10.74 15.60
CA VAL A 20 17.30 11.94 16.12
C VAL A 20 17.42 13.09 15.12
N LYS A 21 18.61 13.28 14.53
CA LYS A 21 18.80 14.27 13.45
C LYS A 21 17.88 14.02 12.27
N GLN A 22 17.71 12.76 11.84
CA GLN A 22 16.80 12.38 10.76
C GLN A 22 15.34 12.68 11.09
N VAL A 23 14.88 12.39 12.31
CA VAL A 23 13.52 12.76 12.77
C VAL A 23 13.31 14.27 12.68
N LYS A 24 14.25 15.07 13.19
CA LYS A 24 14.18 16.53 13.14
C LYS A 24 14.18 17.06 11.70
N GLN A 25 15.02 16.50 10.84
CA GLN A 25 15.06 16.85 9.41
C GLN A 25 13.73 16.52 8.71
N MET A 26 13.17 15.33 8.95
CA MET A 26 11.88 14.91 8.40
C MET A 26 10.74 15.81 8.86
N TYR A 27 10.71 16.19 10.14
CA TYR A 27 9.73 17.13 10.67
C TYR A 27 9.81 18.50 9.98
N LYS A 28 11.02 19.08 9.89
CA LYS A 28 11.27 20.37 9.24
C LYS A 28 10.89 20.36 7.76
N GLN A 29 11.24 19.28 7.06
CA GLN A 29 10.89 19.10 5.65
C GLN A 29 9.37 19.01 5.47
N CYS A 30 8.69 18.22 6.31
CA CYS A 30 7.23 18.16 6.31
C CYS A 30 6.59 19.54 6.52
N LEU A 31 7.06 20.33 7.51
CA LEU A 31 6.54 21.68 7.75
C LEU A 31 6.72 22.58 6.51
N LYS A 32 7.89 22.51 5.87
CA LYS A 32 8.20 23.28 4.66
C LYS A 32 7.26 22.89 3.51
N ASP A 33 7.06 21.60 3.30
CA ASP A 33 6.25 21.06 2.21
C ASP A 33 4.77 21.36 2.43
N LYS A 34 4.24 21.12 3.63
CA LYS A 34 2.82 21.39 3.94
C LYS A 34 2.46 22.86 3.86
N ARG A 35 3.38 23.78 4.16
CA ARG A 35 3.18 25.22 3.97
C ARG A 35 3.13 25.64 2.49
N ASN A 36 3.71 24.84 1.59
CA ASN A 36 3.79 25.11 0.16
C ASN A 36 3.38 23.86 -0.63
N TRP A 37 2.27 23.24 -0.24
CA TRP A 37 1.94 21.88 -0.66
C TRP A 37 1.90 21.74 -2.17
N ASP A 38 1.24 22.68 -2.86
CA ASP A 38 1.12 22.70 -4.33
C ASP A 38 2.49 22.75 -5.03
N THR A 39 3.48 23.42 -4.42
CA THR A 39 4.85 23.42 -4.93
C THR A 39 5.54 22.10 -4.64
N ALA A 40 5.32 21.50 -3.46
CA ALA A 40 5.94 20.26 -3.05
C ALA A 40 5.47 19.05 -3.87
N VAL A 41 4.17 18.95 -4.15
CA VAL A 41 3.61 17.91 -5.03
C VAL A 41 3.69 18.30 -6.51
N GLY A 42 3.88 19.59 -6.79
CA GLY A 42 4.10 20.13 -8.12
C GLY A 42 3.04 19.67 -9.12
N ASN A 43 3.46 19.34 -10.33
CA ASN A 43 2.62 18.79 -11.39
C ASN A 43 2.34 17.27 -11.26
N GLY A 44 2.46 16.72 -10.05
CA GLY A 44 2.35 15.28 -9.80
C GLY A 44 3.61 14.49 -10.15
N THR A 45 4.79 15.14 -10.21
CA THR A 45 6.08 14.49 -10.55
C THR A 45 6.30 13.19 -9.76
N LEU A 46 6.06 13.20 -8.44
CA LEU A 46 6.21 12.01 -7.61
C LEU A 46 5.33 10.85 -8.08
N ILE A 47 4.06 11.13 -8.40
CA ILE A 47 3.13 10.11 -8.91
C ILE A 47 3.61 9.56 -10.27
N LYS A 48 4.10 10.43 -11.16
CA LYS A 48 4.66 10.03 -12.46
C LYS A 48 5.86 9.10 -12.26
N THR A 49 6.83 9.51 -11.46
CA THR A 49 8.04 8.73 -11.17
C THR A 49 7.70 7.37 -10.59
N ILE A 50 6.79 7.31 -9.60
CA ILE A 50 6.40 6.03 -8.98
C ILE A 50 5.76 5.09 -10.01
N ILE A 51 4.92 5.61 -10.89
CA ILE A 51 4.22 4.81 -11.89
C ILE A 51 5.17 4.37 -13.00
N GLU A 52 6.04 5.25 -13.47
CA GLU A 52 7.07 4.95 -14.46
C GLU A 52 8.08 3.93 -13.93
N ASP A 53 8.57 4.09 -12.71
CA ASP A 53 9.47 3.14 -12.04
C ASP A 53 8.81 1.77 -11.92
N PHE A 54 7.54 1.73 -11.46
CA PHE A 54 6.79 0.48 -11.36
C PHE A 54 6.64 -0.21 -12.72
N MET A 55 6.25 0.54 -13.75
CA MET A 55 6.04 0.02 -15.10
C MET A 55 7.35 -0.47 -15.73
N ASN A 56 8.46 0.25 -15.51
CA ASN A 56 9.77 -0.11 -16.04
C ASN A 56 10.37 -1.34 -15.35
N VAL A 57 10.19 -1.48 -14.04
CA VAL A 57 10.75 -2.62 -13.28
C VAL A 57 9.93 -3.89 -13.47
N THR A 58 8.60 -3.75 -13.49
CA THR A 58 7.70 -4.92 -13.54
C THR A 58 7.27 -5.29 -14.94
N GLU A 59 7.44 -4.39 -15.92
CA GLU A 59 6.91 -4.50 -17.28
C GLU A 59 5.37 -4.57 -17.35
N LEU A 60 4.67 -4.39 -16.22
CA LEU A 60 3.20 -4.40 -16.19
C LEU A 60 2.67 -3.06 -16.70
N THR A 61 2.03 -3.04 -17.86
CA THR A 61 1.37 -1.84 -18.40
C THR A 61 0.15 -1.44 -17.56
N PHE A 62 -0.21 -0.15 -17.52
CA PHE A 62 -1.45 0.34 -16.90
C PHE A 62 -2.60 0.38 -17.92
N PRO A 63 -3.47 -0.65 -18.02
CA PRO A 63 -4.35 -0.84 -19.17
C PRO A 63 -5.36 0.29 -19.38
N LEU A 64 -5.80 0.95 -18.30
CA LEU A 64 -6.74 2.07 -18.37
C LEU A 64 -6.14 3.33 -19.02
N PHE A 65 -4.80 3.46 -19.05
CA PHE A 65 -4.10 4.66 -19.52
C PHE A 65 -2.99 4.38 -20.55
N SER A 66 -2.74 3.12 -20.90
CA SER A 66 -1.93 2.76 -22.06
C SER A 66 -2.73 2.95 -23.34
N GLU A 67 -2.06 3.33 -24.44
CA GLU A 67 -2.71 3.56 -25.74
C GLU A 67 -3.62 2.38 -26.15
N LEU A 68 -4.92 2.66 -26.31
CA LEU A 68 -6.00 1.71 -26.66
C LEU A 68 -5.82 1.00 -28.02
N ASN A 69 -4.73 1.29 -28.74
CA ASN A 69 -4.41 0.70 -30.04
C ASN A 69 -3.60 -0.61 -29.95
N SER A 70 -3.15 -1.01 -28.75
CA SER A 70 -2.66 -2.36 -28.52
C SER A 70 -3.85 -3.33 -28.37
N THR A 71 -3.73 -4.53 -28.95
CA THR A 71 -4.59 -5.67 -28.61
C THR A 71 -4.79 -5.74 -27.09
N LEU A 72 -6.01 -6.05 -26.63
CA LEU A 72 -6.29 -6.25 -25.20
C LEU A 72 -5.18 -7.14 -24.62
N PRO A 73 -4.48 -6.71 -23.55
CA PRO A 73 -3.47 -7.54 -22.94
C PRO A 73 -4.11 -8.87 -22.52
N ASP A 74 -3.38 -9.97 -22.71
CA ASP A 74 -3.74 -11.24 -22.10
C ASP A 74 -3.64 -11.12 -20.57
N TRP A 75 -4.25 -12.07 -19.84
CA TRP A 75 -3.99 -12.19 -18.41
C TRP A 75 -2.47 -12.36 -18.20
N PRO A 76 -1.85 -11.65 -17.23
CA PRO A 76 -0.41 -11.73 -17.03
C PRO A 76 0.01 -13.17 -16.74
N ASN A 77 1.15 -13.58 -17.29
CA ASN A 77 1.77 -14.83 -16.90
C ASN A 77 2.22 -14.78 -15.42
N ARG A 78 2.54 -15.94 -14.86
CA ARG A 78 2.90 -16.07 -13.44
C ARG A 78 4.13 -15.24 -13.07
N GLU A 79 5.10 -15.10 -13.97
CA GLU A 79 6.33 -14.33 -13.74
C GLU A 79 6.02 -12.83 -13.59
N LEU A 80 5.27 -12.26 -14.54
CA LEU A 80 4.86 -10.85 -14.55
C LEU A 80 3.99 -10.54 -13.32
N MET A 81 3.04 -11.42 -13.01
CA MET A 81 2.14 -11.28 -11.89
C MET A 81 2.87 -11.30 -10.54
N SER A 82 3.75 -12.28 -10.34
CA SER A 82 4.59 -12.39 -9.14
C SER A 82 5.51 -11.19 -8.96
N SER A 83 6.11 -10.71 -10.05
CA SER A 83 7.02 -9.57 -10.04
C SER A 83 6.28 -8.28 -9.65
N ALA A 84 5.11 -8.04 -10.23
CA ALA A 84 4.28 -6.88 -9.91
C ALA A 84 3.84 -6.85 -8.43
N ILE A 85 3.32 -7.97 -7.92
CA ILE A 85 2.87 -8.07 -6.51
C ILE A 85 4.07 -8.00 -5.56
N GLY A 86 5.17 -8.69 -5.89
CA GLY A 86 6.40 -8.65 -5.11
C GLY A 86 6.99 -7.25 -5.04
N TYR A 87 7.02 -6.51 -6.15
CA TYR A 87 7.60 -5.16 -6.19
C TYR A 87 6.73 -4.16 -5.41
N LEU A 88 5.39 -4.25 -5.50
CA LEU A 88 4.50 -3.50 -4.61
C LEU A 88 4.84 -3.73 -3.13
N LYS A 89 5.09 -4.98 -2.74
CA LYS A 89 5.48 -5.32 -1.37
C LYS A 89 6.85 -4.76 -0.99
N GLY A 90 7.89 -5.11 -1.75
CA GLY A 90 9.27 -4.83 -1.37
C GLY A 90 9.68 -3.38 -1.53
N GLN A 91 9.20 -2.71 -2.57
CA GLN A 91 9.55 -1.31 -2.83
C GLN A 91 8.60 -0.34 -2.12
N HIS A 92 7.30 -0.63 -2.11
CA HIS A 92 6.29 0.32 -1.65
C HIS A 92 5.64 -0.08 -0.31
N GLY A 93 5.93 -1.26 0.22
CA GLY A 93 5.30 -1.77 1.45
C GLY A 93 3.82 -2.11 1.28
N ILE A 94 3.37 -2.33 0.04
CA ILE A 94 1.96 -2.53 -0.29
C ILE A 94 1.70 -4.02 -0.45
N ASP A 95 1.06 -4.63 0.54
CA ASP A 95 0.42 -5.94 0.35
C ASP A 95 -0.80 -5.79 -0.58
N THR A 96 -1.11 -6.83 -1.36
CA THR A 96 -2.29 -6.84 -2.27
C THR A 96 -2.97 -8.20 -2.30
N LEU A 97 -2.89 -8.90 -3.43
CA LEU A 97 -3.44 -10.24 -3.67
C LEU A 97 -2.75 -11.30 -2.80
N LEU A 98 -1.47 -11.13 -2.55
CA LEU A 98 -0.67 -11.96 -1.67
C LEU A 98 0.00 -11.05 -0.65
N SER A 99 -0.17 -11.35 0.63
CA SER A 99 0.49 -10.61 1.71
C SER A 99 1.63 -11.45 2.28
N SER A 100 2.69 -10.80 2.73
CA SER A 100 3.78 -11.50 3.42
C SER A 100 4.41 -10.68 4.53
N ALA A 101 4.95 -11.34 5.54
CA ALA A 101 5.65 -10.67 6.63
C ALA A 101 6.67 -11.60 7.30
N VAL A 102 7.76 -11.02 7.79
CA VAL A 102 8.63 -11.74 8.74
C VAL A 102 8.05 -11.55 10.12
N GLU A 103 7.62 -12.65 10.75
CA GLU A 103 7.03 -12.62 12.08
C GLU A 103 7.75 -13.58 13.02
N THR A 104 7.53 -13.42 14.32
CA THR A 104 7.97 -14.39 15.32
C THR A 104 7.32 -15.74 15.03
N ASN A 105 8.10 -16.81 15.09
CA ASN A 105 7.57 -18.15 15.04
C ASN A 105 6.83 -18.45 16.34
N ASN A 106 5.50 -18.24 16.34
CA ASN A 106 4.66 -18.43 17.52
C ASN A 106 4.62 -19.89 18.02
N TYR A 107 5.00 -20.86 17.19
CA TYR A 107 5.08 -22.27 17.58
C TYR A 107 6.40 -22.61 18.28
N ASN A 108 7.48 -21.92 17.95
CA ASN A 108 8.78 -22.12 18.58
C ASN A 108 9.63 -20.83 18.60
N PRO A 109 9.26 -19.83 19.43
CA PRO A 109 9.89 -18.51 19.40
C PRO A 109 11.34 -18.51 19.88
N ASN A 110 11.76 -19.55 20.62
CA ASN A 110 13.13 -19.73 21.11
C ASN A 110 13.89 -20.82 20.33
N GLY A 111 13.33 -21.28 19.20
CA GLY A 111 13.88 -22.36 18.40
C GLY A 111 15.00 -21.94 17.46
N HIS A 112 15.36 -22.85 16.56
CA HIS A 112 16.36 -22.61 15.50
C HIS A 112 15.84 -21.68 14.39
N LEU A 113 14.52 -21.52 14.28
CA LEU A 113 13.83 -20.55 13.41
C LEU A 113 12.90 -19.69 14.27
N PRO A 114 13.43 -18.74 15.06
CA PRO A 114 12.63 -17.89 15.94
C PRO A 114 11.80 -16.85 15.16
N TYR A 115 12.15 -16.61 13.90
CA TYR A 115 11.41 -15.77 12.96
C TYR A 115 11.23 -16.52 11.64
N THR A 116 10.04 -16.42 11.05
CA THR A 116 9.68 -17.04 9.77
C THR A 116 9.18 -15.98 8.80
N PHE A 117 9.47 -16.17 7.52
CA PHE A 117 8.79 -15.45 6.45
C PHE A 117 7.44 -16.14 6.22
N ASN A 118 6.37 -15.43 6.53
CA ASN A 118 5.01 -15.95 6.48
C ASN A 118 4.31 -15.41 5.24
N PHE A 119 3.62 -16.28 4.52
CA PHE A 119 2.63 -15.90 3.53
C PHE A 119 1.25 -15.86 4.19
N HIS A 120 0.51 -14.80 3.93
CA HIS A 120 -0.83 -14.56 4.48
C HIS A 120 -1.84 -14.36 3.35
N LEU A 121 -3.12 -14.37 3.74
CA LEU A 121 -4.25 -14.01 2.89
C LEU A 121 -4.15 -12.56 2.36
N PRO A 122 -4.96 -12.21 1.35
CA PRO A 122 -4.89 -10.91 0.70
C PRO A 122 -5.20 -9.77 1.66
N SER A 123 -4.64 -8.61 1.41
CA SER A 123 -5.00 -7.38 2.11
C SER A 123 -6.02 -6.58 1.30
N LEU A 124 -6.96 -5.94 1.99
CA LEU A 124 -8.04 -5.18 1.37
C LEU A 124 -7.78 -3.67 1.41
N SER A 125 -8.48 -2.94 0.56
CA SER A 125 -8.39 -1.48 0.48
C SER A 125 -9.08 -0.76 1.65
N LEU A 126 -10.07 -1.37 2.26
CA LEU A 126 -10.75 -0.86 3.45
C LEU A 126 -10.54 -1.82 4.62
N ASP A 127 -10.84 -1.35 5.83
CA ASP A 127 -10.86 -2.23 7.00
C ASP A 127 -11.86 -3.37 6.77
N TYR A 128 -11.46 -4.58 7.14
CA TYR A 128 -12.25 -5.80 6.93
C TYR A 128 -13.70 -5.69 7.49
N ARG A 129 -13.88 -4.95 8.59
CA ARG A 129 -15.20 -4.71 9.23
C ARG A 129 -16.16 -3.93 8.33
N ILE A 130 -15.62 -3.13 7.39
CA ILE A 130 -16.41 -2.36 6.44
C ILE A 130 -17.04 -3.27 5.38
N TYR A 131 -16.42 -4.39 5.04
CA TYR A 131 -16.96 -5.36 4.08
C TYR A 131 -18.09 -6.24 4.65
N HIS A 132 -18.43 -6.09 5.93
CA HIS A 132 -19.60 -6.76 6.49
C HIS A 132 -20.90 -6.24 5.86
N LYS A 133 -21.83 -7.15 5.53
CA LYS A 133 -23.00 -6.90 4.64
C LYS A 133 -23.72 -5.56 4.86
N LYS A 134 -23.97 -5.18 6.12
CA LYS A 134 -24.62 -3.91 6.46
C LYS A 134 -23.71 -2.71 6.13
N SER A 135 -22.52 -2.66 6.72
CA SER A 135 -21.54 -1.57 6.53
C SER A 135 -21.13 -1.43 5.07
N TRP A 136 -20.98 -2.54 4.34
CA TRP A 136 -20.61 -2.55 2.94
C TRP A 136 -21.67 -1.89 2.08
N LYS A 137 -22.93 -2.27 2.28
CA LYS A 137 -24.09 -1.73 1.55
C LYS A 137 -24.33 -0.26 1.87
N GLU A 138 -24.19 0.14 3.13
CA GLU A 138 -24.53 1.49 3.59
C GLU A 138 -23.42 2.51 3.26
N LYS A 139 -22.15 2.15 3.46
CA LYS A 139 -21.02 3.09 3.39
C LYS A 139 -19.85 2.60 2.55
N GLY A 140 -19.45 1.33 2.72
CA GLY A 140 -18.20 0.79 2.20
C GLY A 140 -18.08 0.82 0.68
N ARG A 141 -19.12 0.37 -0.02
CA ARG A 141 -19.12 0.27 -1.49
C ARG A 141 -18.98 1.63 -2.15
N GLY A 142 -19.82 2.59 -1.78
CA GLY A 142 -19.78 3.95 -2.31
C GLY A 142 -18.46 4.64 -1.97
N LYS A 143 -17.96 4.50 -0.73
CA LYS A 143 -16.66 5.04 -0.33
C LYS A 143 -15.52 4.53 -1.22
N LEU A 144 -15.46 3.22 -1.45
CA LEU A 144 -14.42 2.62 -2.29
C LEU A 144 -14.54 3.07 -3.74
N GLN A 145 -15.76 3.09 -4.31
CA GLN A 145 -16.01 3.54 -5.68
C GLN A 145 -15.53 4.98 -5.90
N LYS A 146 -15.91 5.91 -5.00
CA LYS A 146 -15.51 7.32 -5.08
C LYS A 146 -14.00 7.50 -5.01
N MET A 147 -13.33 6.76 -4.12
CA MET A 147 -11.88 6.81 -4.00
C MET A 147 -11.18 6.34 -5.29
N ILE A 148 -11.56 5.19 -5.84
CA ILE A 148 -10.95 4.65 -7.06
C ILE A 148 -11.20 5.61 -8.25
N TYR A 149 -12.45 6.04 -8.42
CA TYR A 149 -12.84 6.96 -9.51
C TYR A 149 -12.05 8.28 -9.44
N SER A 150 -11.91 8.84 -8.24
CA SER A 150 -11.11 10.04 -7.99
C SER A 150 -9.64 9.81 -8.35
N LEU A 151 -9.02 8.72 -7.89
CA LEU A 151 -7.61 8.42 -8.16
C LEU A 151 -7.32 8.28 -9.65
N PHE A 152 -8.14 7.52 -10.38
CA PHE A 152 -7.98 7.34 -11.82
C PHE A 152 -8.19 8.64 -12.59
N THR A 153 -9.24 9.40 -12.28
CA THR A 153 -9.49 10.69 -12.96
C THR A 153 -8.36 11.68 -12.70
N ARG A 154 -7.86 11.75 -11.45
CA ARG A 154 -6.75 12.64 -11.11
C ARG A 154 -5.45 12.22 -11.79
N TYR A 155 -5.19 10.91 -11.88
CA TYR A 155 -4.02 10.38 -12.56
C TYR A 155 -4.04 10.71 -14.06
N GLY A 156 -5.17 10.49 -14.74
CA GLY A 156 -5.33 10.86 -16.15
C GLY A 156 -5.04 12.35 -16.41
N LYS A 157 -5.54 13.24 -15.54
CA LYS A 157 -5.25 14.69 -15.60
C LYS A 157 -3.76 15.00 -15.39
N ILE A 158 -3.08 14.32 -14.45
CA ILE A 158 -1.64 14.51 -14.20
C ILE A 158 -0.81 14.10 -15.42
N MET A 159 -1.23 13.03 -16.09
CA MET A 159 -0.56 12.49 -17.27
C MET A 159 -0.92 13.20 -18.58
N ASP A 160 -1.88 14.14 -18.54
CA ASP A 160 -2.44 14.79 -19.73
C ASP A 160 -2.99 13.77 -20.75
N ILE A 161 -3.64 12.72 -20.23
CA ILE A 161 -4.26 11.65 -21.03
C ILE A 161 -5.76 11.91 -21.10
N GLU A 162 -6.32 11.92 -22.30
CA GLU A 162 -7.76 11.97 -22.50
C GLU A 162 -8.40 10.69 -21.95
N THR A 163 -9.16 10.81 -20.87
CA THR A 163 -9.77 9.67 -20.20
C THR A 163 -11.20 9.45 -20.66
N ASN A 164 -11.53 8.22 -21.06
CA ASN A 164 -12.92 7.82 -21.26
C ASN A 164 -13.58 7.50 -19.91
N GLU A 165 -14.56 8.32 -19.54
CA GLU A 165 -15.27 8.18 -18.26
C GLU A 165 -15.96 6.81 -18.12
N MET A 166 -16.48 6.24 -19.20
CA MET A 166 -17.13 4.92 -19.16
C MET A 166 -16.14 3.81 -18.83
N ASP A 167 -14.91 3.90 -19.34
CA ASP A 167 -13.86 2.92 -19.07
C ASP A 167 -13.39 3.01 -17.62
N ILE A 168 -13.24 4.23 -17.08
CA ILE A 168 -12.98 4.45 -15.65
C ILE A 168 -14.11 3.84 -14.81
N LYS A 169 -15.38 4.18 -15.11
CA LYS A 169 -16.54 3.66 -14.37
C LYS A 169 -16.61 2.13 -14.43
N LYS A 170 -16.25 1.50 -15.55
CA LYS A 170 -16.15 0.05 -15.70
C LYS A 170 -15.05 -0.54 -14.81
N ALA A 171 -13.83 0.00 -14.88
CA ALA A 171 -12.71 -0.44 -14.06
C ALA A 171 -13.01 -0.32 -12.55
N VAL A 172 -13.63 0.78 -12.13
CA VAL A 172 -14.08 1.01 -10.74
C VAL A 172 -15.05 -0.09 -10.30
N LYS A 173 -16.06 -0.42 -11.13
CA LYS A 173 -17.04 -1.48 -10.81
C LYS A 173 -16.37 -2.85 -10.69
N GLU A 174 -15.42 -3.17 -11.56
CA GLU A 174 -14.67 -4.44 -11.50
C GLU A 174 -13.80 -4.52 -10.23
N ILE A 175 -13.04 -3.48 -9.90
CA ILE A 175 -12.20 -3.43 -8.68
C ILE A 175 -13.04 -3.57 -7.41
N VAL A 176 -14.18 -2.89 -7.34
CA VAL A 176 -15.05 -2.95 -6.16
C VAL A 176 -15.69 -4.34 -6.01
N LYS A 177 -16.12 -4.95 -7.12
CA LYS A 177 -16.62 -6.33 -7.14
C LYS A 177 -15.53 -7.30 -6.70
N PHE A 178 -14.30 -7.08 -7.13
CA PHE A 178 -13.14 -7.88 -6.76
C PHE A 178 -12.86 -7.82 -5.25
N GLU A 179 -12.74 -6.61 -4.69
CA GLU A 179 -12.51 -6.41 -3.27
C GLU A 179 -13.61 -7.04 -2.40
N GLU A 180 -14.88 -6.95 -2.82
CA GLU A 180 -16.00 -7.64 -2.16
C GLU A 180 -15.87 -9.18 -2.24
N LEU A 181 -15.46 -9.72 -3.39
CA LEU A 181 -15.24 -11.16 -3.57
C LEU A 181 -14.15 -11.66 -2.64
N ILE A 182 -12.98 -11.01 -2.66
CA ILE A 182 -11.84 -11.39 -1.81
C ILE A 182 -12.21 -11.31 -0.34
N ALA A 183 -12.83 -10.20 0.08
CA ALA A 183 -13.26 -10.02 1.46
C ALA A 183 -14.18 -11.17 1.90
N ASN A 184 -15.21 -11.51 1.12
CA ASN A 184 -16.16 -12.53 1.53
C ASN A 184 -15.60 -13.95 1.49
N LYS A 185 -14.64 -14.21 0.60
CA LYS A 185 -14.10 -15.55 0.37
C LYS A 185 -12.93 -15.91 1.28
N PHE A 186 -11.94 -15.03 1.39
CA PHE A 186 -10.67 -15.32 2.06
C PHE A 186 -10.67 -14.75 3.49
N ARG A 187 -11.45 -15.38 4.38
CA ARG A 187 -11.47 -15.05 5.81
C ARG A 187 -10.52 -15.96 6.58
N SER A 188 -9.69 -15.38 7.45
CA SER A 188 -8.90 -16.14 8.41
C SER A 188 -9.81 -17.01 9.28
N LYS A 189 -9.62 -18.33 9.21
CA LYS A 189 -10.33 -19.28 10.09
C LYS A 189 -9.47 -19.65 11.28
N ALA A 190 -8.44 -20.47 11.05
CA ALA A 190 -7.51 -20.94 12.06
C ALA A 190 -6.10 -21.06 11.48
N ASP A 191 -5.14 -20.53 12.21
CA ASP A 191 -3.73 -20.51 11.81
C ASP A 191 -3.12 -21.90 12.02
N SER A 192 -2.44 -22.41 11.01
CA SER A 192 -1.60 -23.59 11.12
C SER A 192 -0.21 -23.29 10.56
N MET A 193 0.80 -23.94 11.15
CA MET A 193 2.16 -23.87 10.63
C MET A 193 2.28 -24.85 9.47
N ASN A 194 2.56 -24.34 8.28
CA ASN A 194 2.84 -25.16 7.11
C ASN A 194 4.14 -24.68 6.51
N LEU A 195 5.21 -25.43 6.76
CA LEU A 195 6.54 -25.09 6.28
C LEU A 195 6.79 -25.70 4.90
N MET A 196 7.21 -24.86 3.97
CA MET A 196 7.60 -25.25 2.61
C MET A 196 8.93 -24.62 2.24
N SER A 197 9.77 -25.35 1.50
CA SER A 197 10.91 -24.72 0.82
C SER A 197 10.44 -23.90 -0.38
N LEU A 198 11.34 -23.10 -0.96
CA LEU A 198 11.04 -22.38 -2.19
C LEU A 198 10.70 -23.33 -3.36
N ASP A 199 11.38 -24.47 -3.42
CA ASP A 199 11.12 -25.49 -4.44
C ASP A 199 9.74 -26.12 -4.24
N ASP A 200 9.37 -26.44 -2.99
CA ASP A 200 8.05 -27.00 -2.66
C ASP A 200 6.92 -26.03 -3.03
N LEU A 201 7.10 -24.73 -2.75
CA LEU A 201 6.14 -23.68 -3.12
C LEU A 201 5.90 -23.63 -4.63
N ASN A 202 6.96 -23.55 -5.41
CA ASN A 202 6.85 -23.47 -6.87
C ASN A 202 6.32 -24.75 -7.52
N GLN A 203 6.53 -25.91 -6.89
CA GLN A 203 5.98 -27.18 -7.36
C GLN A 203 4.50 -27.36 -6.99
N THR A 204 4.13 -26.94 -5.78
CA THR A 204 2.77 -27.09 -5.24
C THR A 204 1.82 -26.07 -5.87
N TYR A 205 2.32 -24.86 -6.15
CA TYR A 205 1.54 -23.74 -6.67
C TYR A 205 2.12 -23.22 -8.00
N PRO A 206 2.09 -24.02 -9.08
CA PRO A 206 2.78 -23.70 -10.33
C PRO A 206 2.25 -22.44 -11.04
N SER A 207 1.02 -22.04 -10.70
CA SER A 207 0.32 -20.85 -11.20
C SER A 207 0.92 -19.51 -10.74
N PHE A 208 1.85 -19.54 -9.79
CA PHE A 208 2.51 -18.36 -9.24
C PHE A 208 4.01 -18.60 -9.09
N ASP A 209 4.83 -17.65 -9.52
CA ASP A 209 6.29 -17.74 -9.38
C ASP A 209 6.72 -17.17 -8.03
N PHE A 210 6.94 -18.05 -7.04
CA PHE A 210 7.35 -17.63 -5.71
C PHE A 210 8.78 -17.10 -5.68
N THR A 211 9.64 -17.60 -6.57
CA THR A 211 11.03 -17.16 -6.67
C THR A 211 11.10 -15.69 -7.07
N ASN A 212 10.36 -15.31 -8.11
CA ASN A 212 10.26 -13.91 -8.54
C ASN A 212 9.57 -13.05 -7.48
N TYR A 213 8.48 -13.53 -6.88
CA TYR A 213 7.80 -12.78 -5.82
C TYR A 213 8.76 -12.47 -4.65
N ILE A 214 9.47 -13.46 -4.12
CA ILE A 214 10.39 -13.27 -2.99
C ILE A 214 11.53 -12.32 -3.37
N THR A 215 12.07 -12.46 -4.58
CA THR A 215 13.13 -11.59 -5.08
C THR A 215 12.71 -10.13 -5.02
N PHE A 216 11.53 -9.80 -5.54
CA PHE A 216 11.02 -8.43 -5.52
C PHE A 216 10.49 -7.98 -4.16
N ALA A 217 9.82 -8.85 -3.40
CA ALA A 217 9.30 -8.56 -2.06
C ALA A 217 10.41 -8.24 -1.06
N THR A 218 11.65 -8.65 -1.36
CA THR A 218 12.82 -8.45 -0.51
C THR A 218 13.91 -7.62 -1.18
N ILE A 219 13.57 -6.86 -2.22
CA ILE A 219 14.51 -6.01 -2.98
C ILE A 219 15.31 -5.03 -2.10
N ASN A 220 14.72 -4.58 -0.99
CA ASN A 220 15.34 -3.66 -0.02
C ASN A 220 15.86 -4.36 1.24
N ALA A 221 15.90 -5.70 1.27
CA ALA A 221 16.42 -6.44 2.41
C ALA A 221 17.95 -6.32 2.51
N ASP A 222 18.48 -6.42 3.74
CA ASP A 222 19.91 -6.58 3.94
C ASP A 222 20.41 -7.82 3.16
N PRO A 223 21.56 -7.77 2.47
CA PRO A 223 22.06 -8.88 1.67
C PRO A 223 22.12 -10.21 2.43
N LYS A 224 22.46 -10.19 3.74
CA LYS A 224 22.51 -11.42 4.55
C LYS A 224 21.12 -11.99 4.82
N VAL A 225 20.11 -11.13 4.90
CA VAL A 225 18.71 -11.55 5.02
C VAL A 225 18.26 -12.15 3.69
N PHE A 226 18.55 -11.49 2.57
CA PHE A 226 18.27 -12.00 1.23
C PHE A 226 18.89 -13.38 1.01
N ASP A 227 20.20 -13.52 1.22
CA ASP A 227 20.92 -14.80 1.08
C ASP A 227 20.34 -15.91 1.97
N LYS A 228 19.86 -15.54 3.17
CA LYS A 228 19.25 -16.47 4.10
C LYS A 228 17.90 -16.96 3.61
N ILE A 229 17.02 -16.06 3.16
CA ILE A 229 15.67 -16.42 2.74
C ILE A 229 15.69 -17.15 1.39
N THR A 230 16.59 -16.80 0.48
CA THR A 230 16.71 -17.49 -0.82
C THR A 230 17.53 -18.79 -0.73
N ASN A 231 17.98 -19.17 0.46
CA ASN A 231 18.66 -20.45 0.64
C ASN A 231 17.69 -21.61 0.33
N PRO A 232 18.10 -22.64 -0.42
CA PRO A 232 17.22 -23.79 -0.72
C PRO A 232 16.68 -24.51 0.52
N ASN A 233 17.39 -24.43 1.65
CA ASN A 233 16.97 -25.03 2.92
C ASN A 233 16.12 -24.09 3.79
N TYR A 234 15.90 -22.85 3.36
CA TYR A 234 15.00 -21.94 4.06
C TYR A 234 13.56 -22.44 3.97
N GLN A 235 12.82 -22.31 5.07
CA GLN A 235 11.45 -22.76 5.17
C GLN A 235 10.55 -21.54 5.34
N TYR A 236 9.66 -21.34 4.39
CA TYR A 236 8.58 -20.36 4.44
C TYR A 236 7.39 -20.95 5.14
N ASN A 237 6.67 -20.14 5.91
CA ASN A 237 5.44 -20.58 6.56
C ASN A 237 4.23 -20.09 5.76
N ILE A 238 3.32 -20.99 5.42
CA ILE A 238 2.05 -20.65 4.79
C ILE A 238 0.98 -20.62 5.88
N LEU A 239 0.43 -19.45 6.14
CA LEU A 239 -0.71 -19.31 7.03
C LEU A 239 -1.99 -19.56 6.23
N TYR A 240 -2.90 -20.34 6.82
CA TYR A 240 -4.18 -20.73 6.21
C TYR A 240 -3.99 -21.50 4.89
N PRO A 241 -3.30 -22.66 4.90
CA PRO A 241 -2.86 -23.35 3.68
C PRO A 241 -3.98 -23.66 2.69
N THR A 242 -5.20 -23.99 3.17
CA THR A 242 -6.35 -24.26 2.29
C THR A 242 -6.84 -23.00 1.58
N GLU A 243 -7.05 -21.91 2.32
CA GLU A 243 -7.44 -20.63 1.73
C GLU A 243 -6.33 -20.04 0.87
N PHE A 244 -5.08 -20.30 1.21
CA PHE A 244 -3.91 -19.90 0.44
C PHE A 244 -3.82 -20.61 -0.91
N GLU A 245 -3.97 -21.93 -0.93
CA GLU A 245 -4.04 -22.73 -2.16
C GLU A 245 -5.14 -22.20 -3.09
N GLU A 246 -6.36 -22.06 -2.55
CA GLU A 246 -7.49 -21.53 -3.32
C GLU A 246 -7.24 -20.10 -3.83
N LEU A 247 -6.54 -19.26 -3.06
CA LEU A 247 -6.18 -17.92 -3.51
C LEU A 247 -5.20 -17.96 -4.69
N VAL A 248 -4.13 -18.75 -4.58
CA VAL A 248 -3.09 -18.83 -5.61
C VAL A 248 -3.64 -19.40 -6.92
N ASP A 249 -4.51 -20.40 -6.83
CA ASP A 249 -5.22 -20.95 -8.00
C ASP A 249 -6.11 -19.89 -8.65
N TYR A 250 -6.90 -19.16 -7.86
CA TYR A 250 -7.74 -18.08 -8.37
C TYR A 250 -6.94 -16.97 -9.04
N ILE A 251 -5.77 -16.62 -8.52
CA ILE A 251 -4.86 -15.65 -9.12
C ILE A 251 -4.38 -16.16 -10.49
N GLY A 252 -3.96 -17.42 -10.58
CA GLY A 252 -3.49 -18.05 -11.82
C GLY A 252 -4.55 -18.16 -12.91
N GLU A 253 -5.79 -18.47 -12.53
CA GLU A 253 -6.89 -18.79 -13.46
C GLU A 253 -7.78 -17.59 -13.80
N ASN A 254 -7.29 -16.35 -13.62
CA ASN A 254 -8.10 -15.14 -13.80
C ASN A 254 -9.44 -15.20 -13.04
N PHE A 255 -9.41 -15.74 -11.81
CA PHE A 255 -10.57 -15.93 -10.95
C PHE A 255 -11.75 -16.61 -11.69
N ASP A 256 -11.48 -17.68 -12.43
CA ASP A 256 -12.42 -18.39 -13.32
C ASP A 256 -12.97 -17.53 -14.47
N GLY A 257 -12.16 -16.60 -15.00
CA GLY A 257 -12.57 -15.64 -16.02
C GLY A 257 -13.63 -14.63 -15.55
N LYS A 258 -13.79 -14.42 -14.24
CA LYS A 258 -14.79 -13.49 -13.67
C LYS A 258 -14.47 -12.01 -13.91
N PHE A 259 -13.24 -11.70 -14.33
CA PHE A 259 -12.75 -10.35 -14.56
C PHE A 259 -12.16 -10.18 -15.96
N SER A 260 -12.20 -8.94 -16.45
CA SER A 260 -11.60 -8.60 -17.74
C SER A 260 -10.10 -8.80 -17.71
N THR A 261 -9.45 -8.99 -18.86
CA THR A 261 -8.00 -9.15 -18.91
C THR A 261 -7.24 -7.89 -18.43
N ASN A 262 -7.85 -6.72 -18.55
CA ASN A 262 -7.34 -5.45 -18.04
C ASN A 262 -7.41 -5.32 -16.51
N PHE A 263 -8.21 -6.16 -15.85
CA PHE A 263 -8.51 -6.03 -14.43
C PHE A 263 -7.25 -6.07 -13.57
N PHE A 264 -6.36 -7.05 -13.78
CA PHE A 264 -5.18 -7.22 -12.95
C PHE A 264 -4.32 -5.96 -12.92
N GLY A 265 -3.94 -5.46 -14.09
CA GLY A 265 -3.16 -4.22 -14.21
C GLY A 265 -3.85 -3.05 -13.53
N ASN A 266 -5.13 -2.82 -13.82
CA ASN A 266 -5.90 -1.73 -13.21
C ASN A 266 -5.96 -1.84 -11.69
N TYR A 267 -6.10 -3.05 -11.14
CA TYR A 267 -6.13 -3.28 -9.70
C TYR A 267 -4.77 -3.00 -9.05
N ILE A 268 -3.68 -3.52 -9.62
CA ILE A 268 -2.31 -3.30 -9.12
C ILE A 268 -1.97 -1.80 -9.12
N TYR A 269 -2.24 -1.10 -10.22
CA TYR A 269 -2.02 0.34 -10.31
C TYR A 269 -2.93 1.13 -9.37
N TYR A 270 -4.18 0.72 -9.19
CA TYR A 270 -5.04 1.30 -8.17
C TYR A 270 -4.44 1.18 -6.76
N ARG A 271 -3.93 0.00 -6.38
CA ARG A 271 -3.31 -0.22 -5.07
C ARG A 271 -2.09 0.68 -4.87
N LEU A 272 -1.29 0.86 -5.93
CA LEU A 272 -0.16 1.78 -5.94
C LEU A 272 -0.61 3.24 -5.78
N LEU A 273 -1.51 3.73 -6.63
CA LEU A 273 -2.03 5.10 -6.56
C LEU A 273 -2.70 5.40 -5.21
N ARG A 274 -3.43 4.44 -4.64
CA ARG A 274 -4.05 4.57 -3.32
C ARG A 274 -3.01 4.81 -2.23
N ASN A 275 -1.86 4.14 -2.28
CA ASN A 275 -0.79 4.31 -1.31
C ASN A 275 -0.20 5.73 -1.33
N TYR A 276 -0.24 6.38 -2.49
CA TYR A 276 0.27 7.73 -2.70
C TYR A 276 -0.83 8.79 -2.87
N LYS A 277 -2.07 8.47 -2.49
CA LYS A 277 -3.24 9.34 -2.71
C LYS A 277 -3.09 10.76 -2.15
N ASP A 278 -2.35 10.88 -1.04
CA ASP A 278 -2.18 12.14 -0.34
C ASP A 278 -1.20 13.07 -1.08
N TYR A 279 -0.36 12.53 -1.96
CA TYR A 279 0.65 13.25 -2.76
C TYR A 279 0.15 13.76 -4.11
N PHE A 280 -1.14 13.59 -4.40
CA PHE A 280 -1.71 14.18 -5.61
C PHE A 280 -1.92 15.69 -5.44
N PRO A 281 -1.68 16.50 -6.48
CA PRO A 281 -1.91 17.95 -6.42
C PRO A 281 -3.37 18.34 -6.19
N SER A 282 -3.57 19.47 -5.51
CA SER A 282 -4.88 20.06 -5.16
C SER A 282 -5.59 20.66 -6.38
N PHE A 283 -4.84 21.22 -7.35
CA PHE A 283 -5.40 21.84 -8.56
C PHE A 283 -6.17 20.86 -9.45
N VAL A 284 -5.98 19.57 -9.23
CA VAL A 284 -6.71 18.52 -9.92
C VAL A 284 -8.10 18.41 -9.29
N SER A 285 -9.02 19.26 -9.75
CA SER A 285 -10.40 19.30 -9.25
C SER A 285 -11.01 17.90 -9.24
N LEU A 286 -11.61 17.55 -8.11
CA LEU A 286 -12.38 16.31 -8.00
C LEU A 286 -13.51 16.38 -9.03
N PRO A 287 -13.65 15.38 -9.92
CA PRO A 287 -14.81 15.31 -10.79
C PRO A 287 -16.07 15.33 -9.92
N LYS A 288 -17.12 16.02 -10.39
CA LYS A 288 -18.44 15.89 -9.76
C LYS A 288 -18.82 14.43 -9.84
N ILE A 289 -18.89 13.79 -8.68
CA ILE A 289 -19.24 12.38 -8.59
C ILE A 289 -20.76 12.32 -8.78
N ASP A 290 -21.21 11.77 -9.90
CA ASP A 290 -22.63 11.54 -10.15
C ASP A 290 -23.26 10.75 -9.00
N ASP A 291 -24.57 10.94 -8.79
CA ASP A 291 -25.39 10.20 -7.83
C ASP A 291 -25.30 8.67 -8.01
N GLU A 292 -24.77 8.17 -9.13
CA GLU A 292 -24.50 6.75 -9.39
C GLU A 292 -23.55 6.10 -8.34
N PHE A 293 -22.71 6.89 -7.66
CA PHE A 293 -21.85 6.41 -6.57
C PHE A 293 -22.32 6.82 -5.17
N SER A 294 -23.58 7.25 -5.02
CA SER A 294 -24.15 7.67 -3.74
C SER A 294 -24.37 6.47 -2.79
N GLY A 295 -23.34 6.19 -1.97
CA GLY A 295 -23.54 5.65 -0.63
C GLY A 295 -23.77 6.81 0.35
N ILE A 296 -24.51 6.59 1.43
CA ILE A 296 -24.63 7.57 2.53
C ILE A 296 -23.26 7.64 3.19
N ILE A 297 -22.50 8.68 2.88
CA ILE A 297 -21.23 8.98 3.55
C ILE A 297 -21.49 10.18 4.45
N ASP A 298 -21.14 10.07 5.73
CA ASP A 298 -21.09 11.23 6.61
C ASP A 298 -20.04 12.21 6.05
N GLU A 299 -20.37 13.48 5.90
CA GLU A 299 -19.56 14.54 5.28
C GLU A 299 -18.14 14.69 5.87
N GLU A 300 -17.81 14.05 6.99
CA GLU A 300 -16.50 14.13 7.64
C GLU A 300 -15.35 13.43 6.90
N ASP A 301 -15.63 12.57 5.91
CA ASP A 301 -14.62 11.85 5.12
C ASP A 301 -14.37 12.47 3.73
N GLU A 302 -14.89 13.69 3.47
CA GLU A 302 -14.44 14.49 2.33
C GLU A 302 -12.92 14.63 2.45
N LEU A 303 -12.20 14.04 1.48
CA LEU A 303 -10.76 14.18 1.34
C LEU A 303 -10.43 15.66 1.47
N GLN A 304 -9.85 16.04 2.62
CA GLN A 304 -9.39 17.40 2.91
C GLN A 304 -8.24 17.76 1.97
N SER A 305 -8.53 17.96 0.68
CA SER A 305 -7.56 18.47 -0.30
C SER A 305 -7.57 19.99 -0.37
N ASP A 306 -8.55 20.66 0.26
CA ASP A 306 -8.81 22.08 0.02
C ASP A 306 -8.61 22.96 1.28
N ALA A 307 -8.03 22.42 2.36
CA ALA A 307 -7.80 23.21 3.57
C ALA A 307 -6.48 23.99 3.48
N VAL A 308 -6.59 25.33 3.49
CA VAL A 308 -5.54 26.18 4.07
C VAL A 308 -5.38 25.72 5.51
N PHE A 309 -4.41 24.86 5.77
CA PHE A 309 -4.21 24.30 7.10
C PHE A 309 -3.83 25.42 8.07
N GLU A 310 -4.60 25.60 9.15
CA GLU A 310 -4.17 26.41 10.28
C GLU A 310 -2.81 25.89 10.80
N SER A 311 -1.97 26.79 11.31
CA SER A 311 -0.58 26.46 11.68
C SER A 311 -0.44 25.28 12.63
N ASP A 312 -1.43 25.07 13.51
CA ASP A 312 -1.43 23.97 14.48
C ASP A 312 -1.89 22.64 13.87
N SER A 313 -2.70 22.68 12.81
CA SER A 313 -3.04 21.49 12.02
C SER A 313 -1.81 20.96 11.26
N ILE A 314 -1.03 21.85 10.62
CA ILE A 314 0.22 21.46 9.92
C ILE A 314 1.21 20.78 10.88
N LYS A 315 1.42 21.36 12.06
CA LYS A 315 2.32 20.79 13.06
C LYS A 315 1.84 19.39 13.48
N SER A 316 0.55 19.22 13.76
CA SER A 316 -0.06 17.95 14.13
C SER A 316 0.15 16.87 13.08
N GLU A 317 -0.06 17.19 11.81
CA GLU A 317 0.22 16.27 10.70
C GLU A 317 1.70 15.88 10.61
N CYS A 318 2.60 16.86 10.73
CA CYS A 318 4.02 16.58 10.68
C CYS A 318 4.52 15.77 11.88
N TYR A 319 3.90 15.91 13.06
CA TYR A 319 4.13 15.01 14.19
C TYR A 319 3.71 13.57 13.88
N LYS A 320 2.53 13.37 13.27
CA LYS A 320 2.08 12.04 12.85
C LYS A 320 3.03 11.41 11.83
N ASN A 321 3.57 12.21 10.92
CA ASN A 321 4.54 11.73 9.92
C ASN A 321 5.84 11.25 10.57
N VAL A 322 6.42 12.01 11.49
CA VAL A 322 7.66 11.58 12.15
C VAL A 322 7.46 10.48 13.20
N ALA A 323 6.21 10.26 13.65
CA ALA A 323 5.87 9.13 14.51
C ALA A 323 6.12 7.77 13.84
N GLN A 324 6.36 7.71 12.52
CA GLN A 324 6.84 6.50 11.84
C GLN A 324 8.24 6.07 12.33
N LEU A 325 9.08 7.04 12.74
CA LEU A 325 10.40 6.81 13.34
C LEU A 325 10.30 6.69 14.87
N LYS A 326 9.43 5.78 15.33
CA LYS A 326 8.94 5.68 16.72
C LYS A 326 10.01 5.82 17.80
N TYR A 327 11.12 5.08 17.69
CA TYR A 327 12.16 5.05 18.74
C TYR A 327 12.95 6.36 18.82
N ALA A 328 13.38 6.90 17.68
CA ALA A 328 14.09 8.17 17.64
C ALA A 328 13.17 9.33 18.04
N ASN A 329 11.91 9.27 17.62
CA ASN A 329 10.87 10.24 18.00
C ASN A 329 10.59 10.21 19.52
N PHE A 330 10.47 9.01 20.10
CA PHE A 330 10.26 8.84 21.54
C PHE A 330 11.43 9.35 22.37
N ARG A 331 12.67 9.21 21.88
CA ARG A 331 13.84 9.78 22.55
C ARG A 331 13.73 11.30 22.70
N ILE A 332 13.33 12.02 21.65
CA ILE A 332 13.08 13.47 21.71
C ILE A 332 12.02 13.78 22.77
N TYR A 333 10.94 13.01 22.83
CA TYR A 333 9.90 13.18 23.85
C TYR A 333 10.47 13.04 25.27
N VAL A 334 11.15 11.93 25.58
CA VAL A 334 11.68 11.66 26.93
C VAL A 334 12.69 12.73 27.36
N GLU A 335 13.64 13.08 26.50
CA GLU A 335 14.69 14.06 26.81
C GLU A 335 14.09 15.45 27.14
N ASN A 336 12.99 15.84 26.49
CA ASN A 336 12.35 17.15 26.71
C ASN A 336 11.31 17.15 27.84
N GLN A 337 10.71 16.00 28.17
CA GLN A 337 9.85 15.87 29.36
C GLN A 337 10.67 15.91 30.65
N CYS A 338 11.80 15.22 30.70
CA CYS A 338 12.67 15.22 31.88
C CYS A 338 13.22 16.62 32.19
N LEU A 339 13.48 17.46 31.19
CA LEU A 339 14.00 18.82 31.41
C LEU A 339 12.99 19.78 32.07
N MET A 340 11.68 19.54 31.91
CA MET A 340 10.65 20.38 32.53
C MET A 340 10.44 20.10 34.02
N GLU A 341 10.79 18.92 34.51
CA GLU A 341 10.67 18.58 35.94
C GLU A 341 11.86 19.09 36.79
N PHE A 342 13.01 19.42 36.17
CA PHE A 342 14.21 19.88 36.89
C PHE A 342 14.35 21.42 36.97
N HIS A 343 13.49 22.18 36.29
CA HIS A 343 13.48 23.64 36.31
C HIS A 343 12.19 24.26 36.89
N GLY A 344 11.35 23.44 37.53
CA GLY A 344 10.12 23.86 38.23
C GLY A 344 10.32 24.20 39.69
#